data_AF-A0A7C2N4J2-F1
#
_entry.id   AF-A0A7C2N4J2-F1
#
_cell.length_a   1.000
_cell.length_b   1.000
_cell.length_c   1.000
_cell.angle_alpha   90.00
_cell.angle_beta   90.00
_cell.angle_gamma   90.00
#
_symmetry.space_group_name_H-M   'P 1'
#
loop_
_entity.id
_entity.type
_entity.pdbx_description
1 polymer ?
#
loop_
_entity_poly.entity_id
_entity_poly.type
_entity_poly.pdbx_seq_one_letter_code
_entity_poly.pdbx_strand_id
1 'polypeptide(L)'
;MNVGLVLIRIRSVLGIAYRGNWDKYLNVLYKFFKEDFIDSSLTLEGMRVALKRHPMENGKEAAFWHPISEGKSEKDRLPDLRRCDRIRWPRPIIEHYGQPAIKFWVNERRGKRICLWFEEEEYLVVLAKRHGYVILWTAYLVIKTHTKMKLKKEYEAYKKLKPPF
;
A
#
# COMPACT_ATOMS: atom_id res chain seq x y z
N MET A 1 3.59 -13.72 -21.92
CA MET A 1 3.67 -14.19 -20.51
C MET A 1 2.95 -13.18 -19.64
N ASN A 2 1.91 -13.63 -18.93
CA ASN A 2 0.97 -12.75 -18.22
C ASN A 2 1.63 -12.20 -16.95
N VAL A 3 1.87 -10.88 -16.88
CA VAL A 3 2.48 -10.20 -15.71
C VAL A 3 1.67 -10.47 -14.44
N GLY A 4 0.37 -10.75 -14.56
CA GLY A 4 -0.49 -11.22 -13.48
C GLY A 4 0.06 -12.45 -12.75
N LEU A 5 0.61 -13.45 -13.46
CA LEU A 5 1.11 -14.68 -12.80
C LEU A 5 2.47 -14.53 -12.10
N VAL A 6 3.30 -13.56 -12.51
CA VAL A 6 4.64 -13.36 -11.91
C VAL A 6 4.55 -12.54 -10.62
N LEU A 7 3.53 -11.67 -10.50
CA LEU A 7 3.23 -10.97 -9.25
C LEU A 7 2.40 -11.84 -8.28
N ILE A 8 1.64 -12.82 -8.78
CA ILE A 8 0.74 -13.64 -7.97
C ILE A 8 1.43 -14.94 -7.52
N ARG A 9 2.27 -14.81 -6.50
CA ARG A 9 2.34 -15.80 -5.42
C ARG A 9 2.25 -15.12 -4.05
N ILE A 10 1.53 -14.01 -3.97
CA ILE A 10 1.24 -13.34 -2.71
C ILE A 10 0.13 -14.13 -2.01
N ARG A 11 0.53 -15.12 -1.20
CA ARG A 11 -0.41 -15.88 -0.38
C ARG A 11 -1.20 -14.89 0.48
N SER A 12 -2.53 -14.94 0.40
CA SER A 12 -3.40 -14.26 1.35
C SER A 12 -3.08 -14.74 2.75
N VAL A 13 -2.94 -13.82 3.70
CA VAL A 13 -2.77 -14.20 5.10
C VAL A 13 -4.15 -14.40 5.70
N LEU A 14 -4.78 -15.54 5.41
CA LEU A 14 -6.16 -15.80 5.81
C LEU A 14 -6.35 -15.69 7.33
N GLY A 15 -7.07 -14.66 7.79
CA GLY A 15 -7.44 -14.51 9.20
C GLY A 15 -8.21 -15.73 9.75
N ILE A 16 -8.93 -16.46 8.89
CA ILE A 16 -9.65 -17.70 9.22
C ILE A 16 -8.70 -18.79 9.75
N ALA A 17 -7.45 -18.82 9.29
CA ALA A 17 -6.45 -19.78 9.75
C ALA A 17 -6.13 -19.65 11.26
N TYR A 18 -6.47 -18.51 11.88
CA TYR A 18 -6.19 -18.21 13.28
C TYR A 18 -7.39 -18.39 14.21
N ARG A 19 -8.51 -18.95 13.72
CA ARG A 19 -9.73 -19.28 14.50
C ARG A 19 -10.22 -18.11 15.39
N GLY A 20 -10.10 -16.87 14.92
CA GLY A 20 -10.52 -15.68 15.66
C GLY A 20 -9.54 -15.17 16.73
N ASN A 21 -8.35 -15.76 16.86
CA ASN A 21 -7.32 -15.21 17.74
C ASN A 21 -6.63 -14.02 17.09
N TRP A 22 -7.13 -12.82 17.41
CA TRP A 22 -6.64 -11.56 16.88
C TRP A 22 -5.15 -11.33 17.16
N ASP A 23 -4.68 -11.58 18.38
CA ASP A 23 -3.28 -11.30 18.74
C ASP A 23 -2.29 -12.17 17.96
N LYS A 24 -2.61 -13.46 17.78
CA LYS A 24 -1.81 -14.36 16.94
C LYS A 24 -1.80 -13.90 15.49
N TYR A 25 -2.96 -13.51 14.96
CA TYR A 25 -3.05 -13.00 13.60
C TYR A 25 -2.25 -11.71 13.42
N LEU A 26 -2.42 -10.76 14.33
CA LEU A 26 -1.71 -9.48 14.34
C LEU A 26 -0.19 -9.67 14.41
N ASN A 27 0.29 -10.62 15.21
CA ASN A 27 1.72 -10.94 15.28
C ASN A 27 2.27 -11.47 13.95
N VAL A 28 1.49 -12.28 13.23
CA VAL A 28 1.86 -12.77 11.90
C VAL A 28 1.87 -11.62 10.88
N LEU A 29 0.84 -10.76 10.89
CA LEU A 29 0.81 -9.58 10.03
C LEU A 29 2.03 -8.69 10.27
N TYR A 30 2.37 -8.46 11.54
CA TYR A 30 3.52 -7.64 11.89
C TYR A 30 4.84 -8.30 11.50
N LYS A 31 4.97 -9.63 11.64
CA LYS A 31 6.13 -10.37 11.14
C LYS A 31 6.33 -10.14 9.64
N PHE A 32 5.29 -10.28 8.82
CA PHE A 32 5.39 -10.03 7.39
C PHE A 32 5.69 -8.57 7.05
N PHE A 33 5.07 -7.63 7.76
CA PHE A 33 5.37 -6.22 7.59
C PHE A 33 6.84 -5.91 7.91
N LYS A 34 7.38 -6.51 8.97
CA LYS A 34 8.78 -6.39 9.34
C LYS A 34 9.71 -6.91 8.25
N GLU A 35 9.48 -8.13 7.78
CA GLU A 35 10.24 -8.74 6.67
C GLU A 35 10.24 -7.81 5.44
N ASP A 36 9.07 -7.25 5.11
CA ASP A 36 8.86 -6.49 3.89
C ASP A 36 9.37 -5.03 3.98
N PHE A 37 9.43 -4.40 5.16
CA PHE A 37 9.69 -2.95 5.28
C PHE A 37 10.66 -2.51 6.38
N ILE A 38 10.98 -3.36 7.36
CA ILE A 38 11.85 -3.00 8.49
C ILE A 38 13.19 -3.71 8.35
N ASP A 39 13.14 -5.03 8.15
CA ASP A 39 14.32 -5.90 8.14
C ASP A 39 15.01 -5.92 6.76
N SER A 40 14.49 -5.15 5.80
CA SER A 40 15.03 -5.06 4.44
C SER A 40 14.81 -3.67 3.84
N SER A 41 15.67 -3.29 2.88
CA SER A 41 15.58 -2.01 2.17
C SER A 41 14.66 -2.10 0.96
N LEU A 42 13.88 -1.05 0.73
CA LEU A 42 13.04 -0.88 -0.46
C LEU A 42 13.23 0.53 -1.03
N THR A 43 13.29 0.64 -2.35
CA THR A 43 13.44 1.90 -3.07
C THR A 43 12.39 2.02 -4.16
N LEU A 44 11.99 3.26 -4.45
CA LEU A 44 11.15 3.63 -5.59
C LEU A 44 11.85 4.78 -6.33
N GLU A 45 12.17 4.61 -7.62
CA GLU A 45 12.87 5.64 -8.40
C GLU A 45 14.16 6.13 -7.69
N GLY A 46 14.95 5.20 -7.15
CA GLY A 46 16.15 5.48 -6.35
C GLY A 46 15.90 6.13 -4.98
N MET A 47 14.66 6.55 -4.67
CA MET A 47 14.31 7.11 -3.37
C MET A 47 14.01 5.98 -2.36
N ARG A 48 14.61 6.06 -1.18
CA ARG A 48 14.31 5.13 -0.08
C ARG A 48 12.83 5.20 0.30
N VAL A 49 12.19 4.04 0.46
CA VAL A 49 10.87 3.92 1.06
C VAL A 49 11.04 3.82 2.58
N ALA A 50 10.66 4.87 3.28
CA ALA A 50 10.70 4.97 4.74
C ALA A 50 9.32 4.69 5.36
N LEU A 51 9.31 4.49 6.67
CA LEU A 51 8.09 4.26 7.45
C LEU A 51 7.76 5.46 8.34
N LYS A 52 6.47 5.78 8.44
CA LYS A 52 5.94 6.70 9.45
C LYS A 52 5.96 5.97 10.80
N ARG A 53 6.90 6.31 11.67
CA ARG A 53 7.05 5.67 12.99
C ARG A 53 5.91 6.05 13.95
N HIS A 54 5.63 7.34 14.11
CA HIS A 54 4.68 7.83 15.11
C HIS A 54 3.28 8.12 14.53
N PRO A 55 2.20 7.98 15.33
CA PRO A 55 2.21 7.43 16.70
C PRO A 55 2.57 5.94 16.72
N MET A 56 3.16 5.49 17.83
CA MET A 56 3.39 4.07 18.09
C MET A 56 2.18 3.54 18.87
N GLU A 57 1.64 2.40 18.46
CA GLU A 57 0.53 1.74 19.13
C GLU A 57 0.86 0.27 19.31
N ASN A 58 0.72 -0.25 20.53
CA ASN A 58 1.05 -1.63 20.91
C ASN A 58 2.44 -2.09 20.41
N GLY A 59 3.42 -1.19 20.50
CA GLY A 59 4.80 -1.43 20.06
C GLY A 59 5.01 -1.47 18.54
N LYS A 60 4.05 -1.03 17.74
CA LYS A 60 4.09 -1.07 16.26
C LYS A 60 3.88 0.33 15.67
N GLU A 61 4.55 0.61 14.54
CA GLU A 61 4.57 1.91 13.88
C GLU A 61 3.22 2.28 13.24
N ALA A 62 2.93 3.57 13.13
CA ALA A 62 1.75 4.04 12.39
C ALA A 62 1.69 3.48 10.95
N ALA A 63 2.84 3.33 10.29
CA ALA A 63 2.91 2.76 8.95
C ALA A 63 2.49 1.28 8.87
N PHE A 64 2.53 0.53 9.98
CA PHE A 64 1.97 -0.82 10.06
C PHE A 64 0.45 -0.78 10.19
N TRP A 65 -0.09 0.10 11.04
CA TRP A 65 -1.53 0.20 11.30
C TRP A 65 -2.32 0.75 10.12
N HIS A 66 -1.75 1.72 9.39
CA HIS A 66 -2.41 2.39 8.28
C HIS A 66 -2.89 1.47 7.13
N PRO A 67 -2.12 0.46 6.67
CA PRO A 67 -2.56 -0.45 5.64
C PRO A 67 -3.49 -1.56 6.13
N ILE A 68 -3.63 -1.81 7.45
CA ILE A 68 -4.48 -2.91 7.99
C ILE A 68 -5.78 -2.46 8.64
N SER A 69 -6.03 -1.15 8.73
CA SER A 69 -7.17 -0.58 9.43
C SER A 69 -7.94 0.44 8.58
N GLU A 70 -9.20 0.66 8.91
CA GLU A 70 -10.05 1.67 8.29
C GLU A 70 -10.90 2.42 9.31
N GLY A 71 -11.34 3.64 8.96
CA GLY A 71 -12.12 4.49 9.84
C GLY A 71 -12.13 5.94 9.33
N LYS A 72 -13.07 6.75 9.84
CA LYS A 72 -13.21 8.16 9.46
C LYS A 72 -12.05 9.02 9.99
N SER A 73 -11.53 8.69 11.16
CA SER A 73 -10.37 9.33 11.78
C SER A 73 -9.27 8.29 12.05
N GLU A 74 -8.04 8.73 12.36
CA GLU A 74 -6.95 7.82 12.77
C GLU A 74 -7.22 7.20 14.15
N LYS A 75 -7.96 7.90 15.03
CA LYS A 75 -8.27 7.46 16.40
C LYS A 75 -9.37 6.40 16.47
N ASP A 76 -10.30 6.42 15.51
CA ASP A 76 -11.48 5.53 15.50
C ASP A 76 -11.32 4.37 14.50
N ARG A 77 -10.08 4.06 14.10
CA ARG A 77 -9.85 2.99 13.13
C ARG A 77 -10.05 1.63 13.76
N LEU A 78 -10.70 0.76 13.01
CA LEU A 78 -10.83 -0.66 13.33
C LEU A 78 -10.04 -1.49 12.31
N PRO A 79 -9.54 -2.68 12.72
CA PRO A 79 -8.96 -3.62 11.78
C PRO A 79 -9.93 -3.97 10.63
N ASP A 80 -9.39 -4.00 9.41
CA ASP A 80 -10.10 -4.43 8.20
C ASP A 80 -9.47 -5.75 7.73
N LEU A 81 -10.21 -6.85 7.83
CA LEU A 81 -9.69 -8.17 7.49
C LEU A 81 -9.24 -8.28 6.03
N ARG A 82 -9.90 -7.60 5.10
CA ARG A 82 -9.52 -7.64 3.67
C ARG A 82 -8.19 -6.93 3.44
N ARG A 83 -7.90 -5.91 4.24
CA ARG A 83 -6.62 -5.22 4.28
C ARG A 83 -5.54 -6.06 4.96
N CYS A 84 -5.85 -6.67 6.10
CA CYS A 84 -4.95 -7.57 6.81
C CYS A 84 -4.46 -8.72 5.91
N ASP A 85 -5.36 -9.37 5.18
CA ASP A 85 -5.03 -10.46 4.24
C ASP A 85 -4.04 -10.04 3.15
N ARG A 86 -3.90 -8.72 2.91
CA ARG A 86 -3.08 -8.10 1.87
C ARG A 86 -1.86 -7.36 2.40
N ILE A 87 -1.45 -7.61 3.64
CA ILE A 87 -0.30 -6.91 4.25
C ILE A 87 0.99 -7.03 3.42
N ARG A 88 1.14 -8.10 2.65
CA ARG A 88 2.30 -8.35 1.77
C ARG A 88 2.19 -7.77 0.36
N TRP A 89 1.06 -7.17 0.01
CA TRP A 89 0.81 -6.66 -1.33
C TRP A 89 1.57 -5.35 -1.65
N PRO A 90 1.76 -4.41 -0.70
CA PRO A 90 2.38 -3.14 -1.04
C PRO A 90 3.81 -3.27 -1.55
N ARG A 91 4.61 -4.21 -1.01
CA ARG A 91 6.00 -4.39 -1.40
C ARG A 91 6.18 -4.71 -2.89
N PRO A 92 5.64 -5.81 -3.44
CA PRO A 92 5.82 -6.14 -4.85
C PRO A 92 5.23 -5.07 -5.78
N ILE A 93 4.14 -4.40 -5.38
CA ILE A 93 3.57 -3.28 -6.17
C ILE A 93 4.55 -2.11 -6.25
N ILE A 94 5.30 -1.82 -5.18
CA ILE A 94 6.34 -0.80 -5.19
C ILE A 94 7.54 -1.26 -6.03
N GLU A 95 8.00 -2.50 -5.86
CA GLU A 95 9.16 -3.04 -6.59
C GLU A 95 8.91 -3.09 -8.10
N HIS A 96 7.66 -3.33 -8.52
CA HIS A 96 7.28 -3.51 -9.91
C HIS A 96 6.51 -2.30 -10.49
N TYR A 97 6.64 -1.11 -9.90
CA TYR A 97 5.88 0.08 -10.30
C TYR A 97 5.94 0.46 -11.80
N GLY A 98 7.03 0.09 -12.49
CA GLY A 98 7.21 0.34 -13.93
C GLY A 98 6.51 -0.66 -14.86
N GLN A 99 5.89 -1.72 -14.30
CA GLN A 99 5.14 -2.69 -15.09
C GLN A 99 3.84 -2.07 -15.62
N PRO A 100 3.42 -2.37 -16.86
CA PRO A 100 2.19 -1.81 -17.43
C PRO A 100 0.91 -2.05 -16.61
N ALA A 101 0.90 -3.11 -15.79
CA ALA A 101 -0.22 -3.45 -14.91
C ALA A 101 -0.38 -2.48 -13.72
N ILE A 102 0.67 -1.73 -13.38
CA ILE A 102 0.68 -0.80 -12.24
C ILE A 102 0.63 0.63 -12.78
N LYS A 103 -0.48 1.30 -12.54
CA LYS A 103 -0.62 2.72 -12.86
C LYS A 103 0.12 3.56 -11.83
N PHE A 104 1.05 4.37 -12.31
CA PHE A 104 1.87 5.25 -11.50
C PHE A 104 1.52 6.73 -11.77
N TRP A 105 1.27 7.51 -10.72
CA TRP A 105 1.15 8.97 -10.85
C TRP A 105 1.46 9.73 -9.56
N VAL A 106 1.74 11.03 -9.71
CA VAL A 106 1.86 11.98 -8.60
C VAL A 106 0.54 12.74 -8.42
N ASN A 107 0.04 12.79 -7.19
CA ASN A 107 -1.19 13.49 -6.80
C ASN A 107 -0.84 14.57 -5.76
N GLU A 108 -1.24 15.82 -6.01
CA GLU A 108 -0.84 16.96 -5.18
C GLU A 108 -1.98 17.57 -4.33
N ARG A 109 -3.20 17.01 -4.40
CA ARG A 109 -4.40 17.61 -3.75
C ARG A 109 -4.31 17.72 -2.22
N ARG A 110 -3.57 16.82 -1.58
CA ARG A 110 -3.38 16.76 -0.12
C ARG A 110 -1.91 16.48 0.19
N GLY A 111 -1.07 17.39 -0.30
CA GLY A 111 0.38 17.23 -0.37
C GLY A 111 0.80 16.29 -1.51
N LYS A 112 2.11 16.21 -1.76
CA LYS A 112 2.66 15.36 -2.83
C LYS A 112 2.60 13.89 -2.44
N ARG A 113 1.73 13.14 -3.10
CA ARG A 113 1.56 11.68 -2.97
C ARG A 113 1.95 10.99 -4.26
N ILE A 114 2.55 9.82 -4.15
CA ILE A 114 2.73 8.89 -5.26
C ILE A 114 1.67 7.80 -5.10
N CYS A 115 0.96 7.53 -6.18
CA CYS A 115 -0.08 6.52 -6.25
C CYS A 115 0.36 5.42 -7.20
N LEU A 116 0.29 4.18 -6.70
CA LEU A 116 0.60 2.95 -7.40
C LEU A 116 -0.66 2.09 -7.40
N TRP A 117 -1.38 2.06 -8.51
CA TRP A 117 -2.64 1.34 -8.59
C TRP A 117 -2.48 0.10 -9.45
N PHE A 118 -2.54 -1.07 -8.81
CA PHE A 118 -2.69 -2.32 -9.51
C PHE A 118 -4.17 -2.45 -9.90
N GLU A 119 -4.50 -2.00 -11.11
CA GLU A 119 -5.90 -1.79 -11.53
C GLU A 119 -6.68 -3.10 -11.61
N GLU A 120 -6.06 -4.18 -12.10
CA GLU A 120 -6.69 -5.50 -12.24
C GLU A 120 -7.19 -6.06 -10.90
N GLU A 121 -6.42 -5.85 -9.84
CA GLU A 121 -6.73 -6.30 -8.47
C GLU A 121 -7.42 -5.21 -7.62
N GLU A 122 -7.72 -4.07 -8.22
CA GLU A 122 -8.31 -2.90 -7.58
C GLU A 122 -7.55 -2.47 -6.31
N TYR A 123 -6.22 -2.59 -6.28
CA TYR A 123 -5.43 -2.32 -5.07
C TYR A 123 -4.51 -1.12 -5.24
N LEU A 124 -4.66 -0.12 -4.36
CA LEU A 124 -3.90 1.12 -4.40
C LEU A 124 -2.89 1.15 -3.25
N VAL A 125 -1.63 1.41 -3.58
CA VAL A 125 -0.59 1.81 -2.63
C VAL A 125 -0.37 3.32 -2.76
N VAL A 126 -0.31 4.00 -1.62
CA VAL A 126 -0.08 5.45 -1.56
C VAL A 126 1.18 5.73 -0.74
N LEU A 127 2.09 6.49 -1.33
CA LEU A 127 3.32 6.94 -0.70
C LEU A 127 3.30 8.46 -0.53
N ALA A 128 3.82 8.96 0.59
CA ALA A 128 4.08 10.39 0.78
C ALA A 128 5.43 10.75 0.17
N LYS A 129 5.47 11.69 -0.78
CA LYS A 129 6.76 12.20 -1.28
C LYS A 129 7.36 13.17 -0.26
N ARG A 130 8.65 13.04 0.02
CA ARG A 130 9.47 13.95 0.83
C ARG A 130 10.73 14.30 0.04
N HIS A 131 11.56 15.18 0.59
CA HIS A 131 12.84 15.52 -0.03
C HIS A 131 13.81 14.34 0.14
N GLY A 132 14.18 13.68 -0.95
CA GLY A 132 15.15 12.56 -0.97
C GLY A 132 14.60 11.18 -0.58
N TYR A 133 13.34 11.07 -0.15
CA TYR A 133 12.72 9.79 0.22
C TYR A 133 11.20 9.82 0.07
N VAL A 134 10.57 8.65 0.15
CA VAL A 134 9.11 8.50 0.19
C VAL A 134 8.70 7.75 1.45
N ILE A 135 7.47 7.92 1.92
CA ILE A 135 6.96 7.24 3.11
C ILE A 135 5.78 6.36 2.72
N LEU A 136 5.76 5.09 3.14
CA LEU A 136 4.56 4.26 3.03
C LEU A 136 3.43 4.90 3.83
N TRP A 137 2.42 5.43 3.13
CA TRP A 137 1.35 6.19 3.77
C TRP A 137 0.15 5.30 4.10
N THR A 138 -0.36 4.56 3.11
CA THR A 138 -1.46 3.60 3.27
C THR A 138 -1.54 2.71 2.03
N ALA A 139 -2.28 1.61 2.13
CA ALA A 139 -2.66 0.79 1.00
C ALA A 139 -4.05 0.18 1.23
N TYR A 140 -4.86 0.04 0.19
CA TYR A 140 -6.24 -0.43 0.31
C TYR A 140 -6.88 -0.86 -1.02
N LEU A 141 -7.96 -1.64 -0.93
CA LEU A 141 -8.82 -1.99 -2.05
C LEU A 141 -9.71 -0.80 -2.46
N VAL A 142 -9.74 -0.52 -3.76
CA VAL A 142 -10.54 0.52 -4.42
C VAL A 142 -11.88 -0.08 -4.84
N ILE A 143 -12.76 -0.38 -3.88
CA ILE A 143 -14.02 -1.09 -4.16
C ILE A 143 -15.06 -0.18 -4.84
N LYS A 144 -15.13 1.09 -4.42
CA LYS A 144 -16.22 2.00 -4.81
C LYS A 144 -16.02 2.53 -6.23
N THR A 145 -17.02 2.36 -7.11
CA THR A 145 -16.99 2.80 -8.52
C THR A 145 -16.60 4.26 -8.70
N HIS A 146 -17.16 5.17 -7.89
CA HIS A 146 -16.79 6.60 -7.96
C HIS A 146 -15.32 6.85 -7.60
N THR A 147 -14.73 6.04 -6.73
CA THR A 147 -13.32 6.15 -6.38
C THR A 147 -12.46 5.64 -7.53
N LYS A 148 -12.82 4.50 -8.17
CA LYS A 148 -12.15 4.00 -9.38
C LYS A 148 -12.14 5.05 -10.50
N MET A 149 -13.31 5.64 -10.80
CA MET A 149 -13.44 6.69 -11.81
C MET A 149 -12.56 7.90 -11.49
N LYS A 150 -12.52 8.31 -10.22
CA LYS A 150 -11.71 9.43 -9.76
C LYS A 150 -10.20 9.15 -9.91
N LEU A 151 -9.72 7.98 -9.48
CA LEU A 151 -8.31 7.58 -9.65
C LEU A 151 -7.93 7.48 -11.13
N LYS A 152 -8.81 6.91 -11.98
CA LYS A 152 -8.58 6.84 -13.42
C LYS A 152 -8.43 8.23 -14.04
N LYS A 153 -9.31 9.18 -13.69
CA LYS A 153 -9.21 10.57 -14.16
C LYS A 153 -7.89 11.23 -13.74
N GLU A 154 -7.43 10.99 -12.51
CA GLU A 154 -6.15 11.53 -12.03
C GLU A 154 -4.96 10.95 -12.80
N TYR A 155 -4.95 9.64 -13.02
CA TYR A 155 -3.91 8.97 -13.80
C TYR A 155 -3.87 9.48 -15.24
N GLU A 156 -5.02 9.56 -15.92
CA GLU A 156 -5.07 10.06 -17.31
C GLU A 156 -4.67 11.54 -17.40
N ALA A 157 -5.05 12.36 -16.42
CA ALA A 157 -4.59 13.75 -16.36
C ALA A 157 -3.08 13.83 -16.17
N TYR A 158 -2.51 13.01 -15.28
CA TYR A 158 -1.07 12.92 -15.08
C TYR A 158 -0.35 12.52 -16.37
N LYS A 159 -0.79 11.49 -17.08
CA LYS A 159 -0.19 11.09 -18.36
C LYS A 159 -0.15 12.21 -19.40
N LYS A 160 -1.18 13.07 -19.45
CA LYS A 160 -1.26 14.21 -20.38
C LYS A 160 -0.26 15.32 -20.04
N LEU A 161 0.14 15.46 -18.78
CA LEU A 161 1.09 16.49 -18.33
C LEU A 161 2.53 16.20 -18.75
N LYS A 162 2.80 15.11 -19.49
CA LYS A 162 4.14 14.59 -19.79
C LYS A 162 5.07 14.53 -18.56
N PRO A 163 4.72 13.77 -17.50
CA PRO A 163 5.71 13.37 -16.53
C PRO A 163 6.62 12.33 -17.17
N PRO A 164 7.94 12.50 -17.04
CA PRO A 164 8.94 11.85 -17.88
C PRO A 164 8.92 10.36 -17.61
N PHE A 165 8.65 9.60 -18.65
CA PHE A 165 9.78 9.00 -19.35
C PHE A 165 9.81 9.62 -20.75
#